data_AF-A0A8B8BJG1-F1
#
_entry.id   AF-A0A8B8BJG1-F1
#
_cell.length_a   1.000
_cell.length_b   1.000
_cell.length_c   1.000
_cell.angle_alpha   90.00
_cell.angle_beta   90.00
_cell.angle_gamma   90.00
#
_symmetry.space_group_name_H-M   'P 1'
#
loop_
_entity.id
_entity.type
_entity.pdbx_description
1 polymer ?
#
loop_
_entity_poly.entity_id
_entity_poly.type
_entity_poly.pdbx_seq_one_letter_code
_entity_poly.pdbx_strand_id
1 'polypeptide(L)'
;MESSLLLLVFVSHITLCDSQAYAGRKFEIKATVPLPSTDFKALFTVDDSKDMFHRCFFLCERNQQCIGVEICKVKEDLFRCQACCEWKKVKKYGTMSGASNCTYYEQNIEFETNLALKKITTLSSEFDSVHKSSYAVDGIKMCPIEGSASIAASQYSIHPWLSIALRGTYQVKMVKVFARSDVFPNQLDNIRVLVNDKRFNHTCGGQYPGPTEASDAVLFLCASGAIGSKIIILKTTAGTDILGLCEVEVYGTP
;
A
#
# COMPACT_ATOMS: atom_id res chain seq x y z
N MET A 1 43.18 -49.11 7.81
CA MET A 1 43.28 -47.76 7.24
C MET A 1 42.66 -47.85 5.86
N GLU A 2 41.34 -47.67 5.80
CA GLU A 2 40.67 -46.42 5.35
C GLU A 2 40.75 -46.29 3.82
N SER A 3 39.72 -45.95 3.06
CA SER A 3 38.34 -45.58 3.35
C SER A 3 37.57 -45.70 2.02
N SER A 4 36.42 -46.39 2.03
CA SER A 4 35.52 -46.47 0.87
C SER A 4 34.60 -45.26 0.85
N LEU A 5 34.57 -44.56 -0.29
CA LEU A 5 33.74 -43.41 -0.58
C LEU A 5 32.24 -43.79 -0.56
N LEU A 6 31.49 -43.37 0.46
CA LEU A 6 30.03 -43.41 0.44
C LEU A 6 29.48 -42.06 -0.03
N LEU A 7 28.83 -42.06 -1.20
CA LEU A 7 27.91 -41.00 -1.60
C LEU A 7 26.66 -41.05 -0.71
N LEU A 8 26.47 -40.04 0.14
CA LEU A 8 25.20 -39.79 0.81
C LEU A 8 24.45 -38.71 0.06
N VAL A 9 23.44 -39.14 -0.71
CA VAL A 9 22.39 -38.26 -1.23
C VAL A 9 21.47 -37.92 -0.06
N PHE A 10 21.63 -36.73 0.52
CA PHE A 10 20.67 -36.21 1.50
C PHE A 10 19.43 -35.71 0.75
N VAL A 11 18.42 -36.56 0.64
CA VAL A 11 17.05 -36.12 0.39
C VAL A 11 16.56 -35.48 1.68
N SER A 12 16.70 -34.15 1.79
CA SER A 12 16.08 -33.39 2.87
C SER A 12 14.57 -33.35 2.63
N HIS A 13 13.84 -34.29 3.24
CA HIS A 13 12.42 -34.13 3.50
C HIS A 13 12.24 -32.90 4.38
N ILE A 14 11.70 -31.83 3.82
CA ILE A 14 11.28 -30.65 4.57
C ILE A 14 10.02 -31.05 5.35
N THR A 15 10.21 -31.51 6.58
CA THR A 15 9.16 -31.60 7.59
C THR A 15 8.77 -30.18 8.00
N LEU A 16 7.88 -29.56 7.21
CA LEU A 16 7.12 -28.36 7.59
C LEU A 16 6.02 -28.78 8.57
N CYS A 17 6.41 -29.07 9.80
CA CYS A 17 5.48 -29.18 10.92
C CYS A 17 6.25 -28.96 12.23
N ASP A 18 6.57 -27.70 12.51
CA ASP A 18 6.73 -27.26 13.90
C ASP A 18 6.24 -25.82 13.98
N SER A 19 4.96 -25.67 14.31
CA SER A 19 4.34 -24.41 14.69
C SER A 19 4.79 -24.08 16.11
N GLN A 20 6.02 -23.60 16.27
CA GLN A 20 6.47 -23.02 17.53
C GLN A 20 6.55 -21.50 17.40
N ALA A 21 5.56 -20.85 18.02
CA ALA A 21 5.66 -19.57 18.72
C ALA A 21 6.85 -18.68 18.32
N TYR A 22 6.74 -18.01 17.18
CA TYR A 22 7.55 -16.83 16.84
C TYR A 22 6.61 -15.69 16.52
N ALA A 23 6.93 -14.49 16.98
CA ALA A 23 6.08 -13.31 17.05
C ALA A 23 5.63 -12.77 15.67
N GLY A 24 4.76 -13.51 15.00
CA GLY A 24 4.15 -13.17 13.71
C GLY A 24 2.86 -12.39 13.92
N ARG A 25 2.68 -11.31 13.16
CA ARG A 25 1.48 -10.49 13.15
C ARG A 25 0.25 -11.40 12.96
N LYS A 26 -0.65 -11.46 13.96
CA LYS A 26 -1.88 -12.23 13.83
C LYS A 26 -2.73 -11.61 12.71
N PHE A 27 -3.05 -12.42 11.71
CA PHE A 27 -4.00 -12.05 10.68
C PHE A 27 -5.42 -12.07 11.25
N GLU A 28 -6.21 -11.06 10.93
CA GLU A 28 -7.61 -10.95 11.28
C GLU A 28 -8.48 -10.99 10.02
N ILE A 29 -9.63 -11.65 10.10
CA ILE A 29 -10.61 -11.62 9.02
C ILE A 29 -11.19 -10.21 8.94
N LYS A 30 -10.97 -9.52 7.82
CA LYS A 30 -11.54 -8.19 7.55
C LYS A 30 -12.68 -8.23 6.54
N ALA A 31 -12.77 -9.29 5.74
CA ALA A 31 -13.90 -9.51 4.84
C ALA A 31 -14.15 -11.01 4.62
N THR A 32 -15.42 -11.39 4.50
CA THR A 32 -15.85 -12.72 4.03
C THR A 32 -16.52 -12.61 2.66
N VAL A 33 -16.08 -11.67 1.84
CA VAL A 33 -16.51 -11.45 0.46
C VAL A 33 -15.26 -11.18 -0.40
N PRO A 34 -15.32 -11.41 -1.72
CA PRO A 34 -14.22 -11.01 -2.60
C PRO A 34 -14.00 -9.50 -2.53
N LEU A 35 -12.74 -9.09 -2.43
CA LEU A 35 -12.32 -7.71 -2.56
C LEU A 35 -12.50 -7.27 -4.03
N PRO A 36 -13.03 -6.05 -4.28
CA PRO A 36 -13.07 -5.53 -5.64
C PRO A 36 -11.66 -5.42 -6.24
N SER A 37 -11.48 -5.91 -7.46
CA SER A 37 -10.18 -5.88 -8.15
C SER A 37 -9.65 -4.47 -8.42
N THR A 38 -10.53 -3.46 -8.37
CA THR A 38 -10.19 -2.03 -8.48
C THR A 38 -9.65 -1.44 -7.18
N ASP A 39 -9.82 -2.13 -6.06
CA ASP A 39 -9.49 -1.60 -4.74
C ASP A 39 -8.11 -2.04 -4.27
N PHE A 40 -7.42 -2.91 -5.00
CA PHE A 40 -6.10 -3.40 -4.62
C PHE A 40 -5.28 -3.92 -5.81
N LYS A 41 -3.94 -3.87 -5.69
CA LYS A 41 -3.00 -4.50 -6.64
C LYS A 41 -2.12 -5.56 -5.97
N ALA A 42 -2.46 -6.83 -6.18
CA ALA A 42 -1.76 -7.95 -5.54
C ALA A 42 -0.25 -7.94 -5.82
N LEU A 43 0.55 -8.24 -4.80
CA LEU A 43 2.00 -8.45 -4.88
C LEU A 43 2.32 -9.74 -5.63
N PHE A 44 1.55 -10.79 -5.35
CA PHE A 44 1.64 -12.08 -6.02
C PHE A 44 0.30 -12.80 -5.94
N THR A 45 0.12 -13.75 -6.85
CA THR A 45 -0.99 -14.70 -6.85
C THR A 45 -0.43 -16.10 -6.90
N VAL A 46 -0.94 -16.99 -6.05
CA VAL A 46 -0.56 -18.41 -6.02
C VAL A 46 -1.84 -19.23 -5.97
N ASP A 47 -1.94 -20.24 -6.81
CA ASP A 47 -2.99 -21.24 -6.73
C ASP A 47 -2.40 -22.47 -6.00
N ASP A 48 -2.98 -22.84 -4.87
CA ASP A 48 -2.52 -23.91 -3.98
C ASP A 48 -3.65 -24.93 -3.74
N SER A 49 -3.28 -26.17 -3.43
CA SER A 49 -4.24 -27.16 -2.96
C SER A 49 -4.75 -26.83 -1.55
N LYS A 50 -5.85 -27.47 -1.15
CA LYS A 50 -6.41 -27.33 0.21
C LYS A 50 -5.39 -27.62 1.32
N ASP A 51 -4.38 -28.45 1.08
CA ASP A 51 -3.38 -28.81 2.09
C ASP A 51 -2.22 -27.81 2.18
N MET A 52 -2.09 -26.90 1.19
CA MET A 52 -0.97 -25.97 1.05
C MET A 52 -1.36 -24.50 1.22
N PHE A 53 -2.62 -24.17 1.48
CA PHE A 53 -3.08 -22.77 1.59
C PHE A 53 -2.35 -21.93 2.67
N HIS A 54 -1.75 -22.58 3.67
CA HIS A 54 -0.90 -21.92 4.67
C HIS A 54 0.37 -21.28 4.08
N ARG A 55 0.84 -21.78 2.93
CA ARG A 55 2.02 -21.24 2.23
C ARG A 55 1.84 -19.76 1.89
N CYS A 56 0.63 -19.34 1.55
CA CYS A 56 0.40 -17.95 1.20
C CYS A 56 0.57 -16.99 2.38
N PHE A 57 0.04 -17.36 3.56
CA PHE A 57 0.26 -16.60 4.79
C PHE A 57 1.75 -16.48 5.09
N PHE A 58 2.47 -17.61 5.03
CA PHE A 58 3.90 -17.65 5.25
C PHE A 58 4.69 -16.74 4.29
N LEU A 59 4.32 -16.72 3.01
CA LEU A 59 4.95 -15.82 2.02
C LEU A 59 4.64 -14.35 2.31
N CYS A 60 3.41 -14.05 2.72
CA CYS A 60 3.00 -12.71 3.10
C CYS A 60 3.74 -12.21 4.33
N GLU A 61 3.88 -13.03 5.39
CA GLU A 61 4.59 -12.65 6.62
C GLU A 61 6.06 -12.29 6.39
N ARG A 62 6.69 -12.90 5.39
CA ARG A 62 8.10 -12.65 5.04
C ARG A 62 8.28 -11.46 4.09
N ASN A 63 7.20 -10.88 3.57
CA ASN A 63 7.25 -9.74 2.67
C ASN A 63 6.76 -8.47 3.39
N GLN A 64 7.64 -7.49 3.56
CA GLN A 64 7.32 -6.25 4.27
C GLN A 64 6.23 -5.41 3.60
N GLN A 65 5.97 -5.59 2.31
CA GLN A 65 4.87 -4.92 1.59
C GLN A 65 3.53 -5.62 1.78
N CYS A 66 3.53 -6.87 2.24
CA CYS A 66 2.31 -7.62 2.39
C CYS A 66 1.61 -7.22 3.68
N ILE A 67 0.38 -6.74 3.54
CA ILE A 67 -0.48 -6.33 4.65
C ILE A 67 -1.65 -7.29 4.84
N GLY A 68 -1.91 -8.18 3.89
CA GLY A 68 -2.99 -9.14 3.98
C GLY A 68 -2.98 -10.14 2.84
N VAL A 69 -3.84 -11.14 2.93
CA VAL A 69 -4.06 -12.13 1.87
C VAL A 69 -5.55 -12.34 1.66
N GLU A 70 -5.98 -12.37 0.41
CA GLU A 70 -7.30 -12.89 0.04
C GLU A 70 -7.16 -14.35 -0.37
N ILE A 71 -7.97 -15.22 0.20
CA ILE A 71 -8.02 -16.63 -0.13
C ILE A 71 -9.41 -16.95 -0.67
N CYS A 72 -9.46 -17.40 -1.91
CA CYS A 72 -10.67 -17.76 -2.65
C CYS A 72 -10.67 -19.24 -3.02
N LYS A 73 -11.71 -19.98 -2.64
CA LYS A 73 -11.98 -21.33 -3.16
C LYS A 73 -12.38 -21.22 -4.63
N VAL A 74 -11.55 -21.77 -5.51
CA VAL A 74 -11.81 -21.80 -6.96
C VAL A 74 -12.68 -23.00 -7.31
N LYS A 75 -12.33 -24.18 -6.78
CA LYS A 75 -13.08 -25.43 -6.92
C LYS A 75 -12.75 -26.37 -5.77
N GLU A 76 -13.26 -27.60 -5.82
CA GLU A 76 -12.88 -28.65 -4.87
C GLU A 76 -11.35 -28.84 -4.90
N ASP A 77 -10.75 -28.77 -3.72
CA ASP A 77 -9.30 -28.84 -3.45
C ASP A 77 -8.38 -27.83 -4.16
N LEU A 78 -8.91 -26.72 -4.69
CA LEU A 78 -8.10 -25.63 -5.26
C LEU A 78 -8.49 -24.28 -4.67
N PHE A 79 -7.51 -23.60 -4.11
CA PHE A 79 -7.63 -22.26 -3.54
C PHE A 79 -6.66 -21.31 -4.25
N ARG A 80 -7.18 -20.14 -4.61
CA ARG A 80 -6.38 -19.02 -5.07
C ARG A 80 -6.07 -18.12 -3.90
N CYS A 81 -4.80 -17.79 -3.72
CA CYS A 81 -4.36 -16.78 -2.80
C CYS A 81 -3.81 -15.57 -3.54
N GLN A 82 -4.25 -14.38 -3.12
CA GLN A 82 -3.73 -13.10 -3.58
C GLN A 82 -3.18 -12.31 -2.40
N ALA A 83 -1.87 -12.09 -2.38
CA ALA A 83 -1.24 -11.28 -1.34
C ALA A 83 -1.38 -9.80 -1.66
N CYS A 84 -1.90 -9.04 -0.70
CA CYS A 84 -2.26 -7.64 -0.82
C CYS A 84 -1.24 -6.74 -0.10
N CYS A 85 -0.68 -5.67 -0.68
CA CYS A 85 -0.62 -5.21 -2.07
C CYS A 85 0.52 -4.22 -2.27
N GLU A 86 0.90 -3.98 -3.52
CA GLU A 86 1.64 -2.76 -3.90
C GLU A 86 0.89 -1.50 -3.44
N TRP A 87 -0.43 -1.46 -3.67
CA TRP A 87 -1.34 -0.46 -3.11
C TRP A 87 -2.74 -1.04 -2.81
N LYS A 88 -3.45 -0.44 -1.85
CA LYS A 88 -4.80 -0.85 -1.45
C LYS A 88 -5.64 0.34 -1.01
N LYS A 89 -6.91 0.40 -1.42
CA LYS A 89 -7.89 1.34 -0.85
C LYS A 89 -8.24 0.96 0.59
N VAL A 90 -8.46 1.97 1.42
CA VAL A 90 -8.93 1.80 2.79
C VAL A 90 -10.45 1.78 2.79
N LYS A 91 -11.04 0.59 2.71
CA LYS A 91 -12.50 0.38 2.79
C LYS A 91 -12.87 -0.66 3.82
N LYS A 92 -14.09 -0.55 4.35
CA LYS A 92 -14.75 -1.61 5.13
C LYS A 92 -15.56 -2.47 4.18
N TYR A 93 -15.03 -3.64 3.83
CA TYR A 93 -15.67 -4.56 2.88
C TYR A 93 -16.82 -5.36 3.51
N GLY A 94 -16.86 -5.44 4.84
CA GLY A 94 -17.93 -6.11 5.60
C GLY A 94 -17.77 -7.63 5.70
N THR A 95 -18.49 -8.21 6.64
CA THR A 95 -18.59 -9.67 6.85
C THR A 95 -20.03 -10.09 6.64
N MET A 96 -20.31 -10.94 5.66
CA MET A 96 -21.65 -11.47 5.41
C MET A 96 -21.84 -12.82 6.11
N SER A 97 -23.01 -13.04 6.69
CA SER A 97 -23.43 -14.35 7.19
C SER A 97 -23.81 -15.25 6.01
N GLY A 98 -22.89 -16.11 5.58
CA GLY A 98 -23.09 -17.03 4.45
C GLY A 98 -21.76 -17.55 3.89
N ALA A 99 -21.82 -18.61 3.08
CA ALA A 99 -20.63 -19.17 2.46
C ALA A 99 -20.20 -18.31 1.25
N SER A 100 -19.24 -17.40 1.47
CA SER A 100 -18.43 -16.87 0.38
C SER A 100 -17.29 -17.81 0.09
N ASN A 101 -16.92 -17.90 -1.19
CA ASN A 101 -15.71 -18.62 -1.57
C ASN A 101 -14.45 -17.86 -1.17
N CYS A 102 -14.52 -16.56 -0.90
CA CYS A 102 -13.38 -15.70 -0.60
C CYS A 102 -13.40 -15.16 0.83
N THR A 103 -12.24 -15.14 1.46
CA THR A 103 -12.00 -14.49 2.76
C THR A 103 -10.74 -13.66 2.68
N TYR A 104 -10.82 -12.40 3.10
CA TYR A 104 -9.69 -11.50 3.21
C TYR A 104 -9.21 -11.42 4.66
N TYR A 105 -7.93 -11.70 4.83
CA TYR A 105 -7.20 -11.65 6.07
C TYR A 105 -6.22 -10.49 6.03
N GLU A 106 -6.20 -9.64 7.03
CA GLU A 106 -5.27 -8.51 7.13
C GLU A 106 -4.41 -8.67 8.38
N GLN A 107 -3.12 -8.39 8.27
CA GLN A 107 -2.22 -8.35 9.41
C GLN A 107 -2.57 -7.17 10.31
N ASN A 108 -2.42 -7.36 11.62
CA ASN A 108 -2.43 -6.25 12.55
C ASN A 108 -1.15 -5.42 12.39
N ILE A 109 -1.27 -4.32 11.64
CA ILE A 109 -0.20 -3.35 11.42
C ILE A 109 -0.50 -2.12 12.25
N GLU A 110 0.29 -1.94 13.32
CA GLU A 110 0.34 -0.68 14.02
C GLU A 110 1.22 0.29 13.25
N PHE A 111 0.60 1.33 12.70
CA PHE A 111 1.34 2.39 12.04
C PHE A 111 1.97 3.32 13.10
N GLU A 112 3.24 3.67 12.89
CA GLU A 112 4.00 4.55 13.76
C GLU A 112 3.47 6.00 13.71
N THR A 113 4.23 6.98 14.22
CA THR A 113 3.86 8.39 14.11
C THR A 113 3.91 8.86 12.65
N ASN A 114 2.92 9.67 12.22
CA ASN A 114 2.93 10.29 10.89
C ASN A 114 4.14 11.24 10.74
N LEU A 115 5.11 10.84 9.92
CA LEU A 115 6.34 11.59 9.65
C LEU A 115 6.09 12.85 8.82
N ALA A 116 5.04 12.88 8.01
CA ALA A 116 4.72 14.00 7.11
C ALA A 116 4.05 15.17 7.82
N LEU A 117 3.41 14.95 8.97
CA LEU A 117 2.64 15.97 9.68
C LEU A 117 3.44 17.28 9.84
N LYS A 118 2.85 18.38 9.34
CA LYS A 118 3.38 19.76 9.37
C LYS A 118 4.79 19.91 8.77
N LYS A 119 5.19 19.01 7.88
CA LYS A 119 6.46 19.14 7.14
C LYS A 119 6.35 20.18 6.03
N ILE A 120 7.50 20.57 5.50
CA ILE A 120 7.54 21.47 4.34
C ILE A 120 7.09 20.69 3.11
N THR A 121 6.16 21.30 2.38
CA THR A 121 5.62 20.78 1.13
C THR A 121 5.90 21.73 -0.02
N THR A 122 5.87 21.22 -1.24
CA THR A 122 5.96 22.01 -2.46
C THR A 122 5.16 21.31 -3.54
N LEU A 123 4.23 22.02 -4.18
CA LEU A 123 3.57 21.56 -5.40
C LEU A 123 4.37 22.05 -6.62
N SER A 124 4.24 21.35 -7.75
CA SER A 124 4.78 21.77 -9.04
C SER A 124 4.31 23.17 -9.44
N SER A 125 3.08 23.51 -9.07
CA SER A 125 2.42 24.81 -9.17
C SER A 125 1.27 24.82 -8.16
N GLU A 126 0.86 25.96 -7.64
CA GLU A 126 -0.35 26.05 -6.80
C GLU A 126 -1.54 26.45 -7.65
N PHE A 127 -2.67 25.74 -7.52
CA PHE A 127 -3.86 25.99 -8.33
C PHE A 127 -4.32 27.46 -8.23
N ASP A 128 -4.36 28.00 -7.02
CA ASP A 128 -4.68 29.39 -6.71
C ASP A 128 -4.13 29.82 -5.32
N SER A 129 -4.62 30.94 -4.79
CA SER A 129 -4.21 31.46 -3.47
C SER A 129 -4.70 30.63 -2.28
N VAL A 130 -5.65 29.71 -2.47
CA VAL A 130 -6.34 28.98 -1.40
C VAL A 130 -6.09 27.46 -1.45
N HIS A 131 -5.47 26.93 -2.51
CA HIS A 131 -5.07 25.52 -2.61
C HIS A 131 -3.57 25.34 -2.36
N LYS A 132 -3.14 25.47 -1.10
CA LYS A 132 -1.72 25.46 -0.71
C LYS A 132 -1.18 24.06 -0.55
N SER A 133 0.09 23.88 -0.90
CA SER A 133 0.77 22.58 -0.74
C SER A 133 0.78 22.08 0.71
N SER A 134 0.78 23.00 1.69
CA SER A 134 0.84 22.70 3.12
C SER A 134 -0.40 21.97 3.65
N TYR A 135 -1.53 22.06 2.95
CA TYR A 135 -2.74 21.33 3.33
C TYR A 135 -2.61 19.83 3.12
N ALA A 136 -1.65 19.36 2.32
CA ALA A 136 -1.39 17.94 2.16
C ALA A 136 -0.84 17.25 3.42
N VAL A 137 -0.49 18.00 4.47
CA VAL A 137 0.14 17.48 5.69
C VAL A 137 -0.34 18.19 6.95
N ASP A 138 -1.56 18.74 6.93
CA ASP A 138 -2.10 19.55 8.02
C ASP A 138 -2.80 18.72 9.11
N GLY A 139 -3.05 17.43 8.85
CA GLY A 139 -3.74 16.50 9.73
C GLY A 139 -5.23 16.31 9.42
N ILE A 140 -5.78 17.01 8.42
CA ILE A 140 -7.19 16.96 8.03
C ILE A 140 -7.37 15.91 6.94
N LYS A 141 -7.83 14.72 7.33
CA LYS A 141 -7.96 13.54 6.45
C LYS A 141 -9.20 13.56 5.54
N MET A 142 -10.17 14.39 5.88
CA MET A 142 -11.41 14.59 5.13
C MET A 142 -11.56 16.09 4.97
N CYS A 143 -11.19 16.61 3.80
CA CYS A 143 -11.20 18.02 3.53
C CYS A 143 -12.66 18.49 3.46
N PRO A 144 -13.01 19.63 4.08
CA PRO A 144 -14.36 20.17 3.98
C PRO A 144 -14.77 20.35 2.51
N ILE A 145 -16.04 20.04 2.21
CA ILE A 145 -16.62 20.27 0.88
C ILE A 145 -16.85 21.78 0.67
N GLU A 146 -17.09 22.51 1.76
CA GLU A 146 -17.25 23.96 1.77
C GLU A 146 -15.92 24.65 2.11
N GLY A 147 -15.30 25.25 1.10
CA GLY A 147 -14.03 25.97 1.22
C GLY A 147 -12.81 25.12 0.88
N SER A 148 -11.90 25.69 0.10
CA SER A 148 -10.66 25.05 -0.38
C SER A 148 -9.53 25.02 0.67
N ALA A 149 -9.78 25.49 1.89
CA ALA A 149 -8.78 25.72 2.94
C ALA A 149 -8.17 24.43 3.55
N SER A 150 -8.38 23.27 2.94
CA SER A 150 -7.78 21.98 3.34
C SER A 150 -7.51 21.08 2.12
N ILE A 151 -7.36 21.65 0.93
CA ILE A 151 -7.05 20.91 -0.30
C ILE A 151 -5.73 21.40 -0.87
N ALA A 152 -4.78 20.48 -1.05
CA ALA A 152 -3.58 20.74 -1.83
C ALA A 152 -3.86 20.41 -3.29
N ALA A 153 -3.78 21.40 -4.19
CA ALA A 153 -4.02 21.20 -5.61
C ALA A 153 -3.03 21.95 -6.50
N SER A 154 -2.58 21.30 -7.57
CA SER A 154 -1.75 21.92 -8.60
C SER A 154 -2.57 22.65 -9.65
N GLN A 155 -1.94 23.54 -10.43
CA GLN A 155 -2.53 23.93 -11.72
C GLN A 155 -2.51 22.77 -12.71
N TYR A 156 -3.23 22.97 -13.81
CA TYR A 156 -3.20 22.06 -14.96
C TYR A 156 -1.82 22.11 -15.61
N SER A 157 -1.06 21.01 -15.52
CA SER A 157 0.29 20.91 -16.10
C SER A 157 0.62 19.48 -16.49
N ILE A 158 1.72 19.28 -17.23
CA ILE A 158 2.21 17.93 -17.56
C ILE A 158 2.86 17.34 -16.29
N HIS A 159 2.45 16.13 -15.90
CA HIS A 159 2.96 15.39 -14.73
C HIS A 159 3.07 16.25 -13.45
N PRO A 160 1.97 16.88 -12.95
CA PRO A 160 2.02 17.65 -11.72
C PRO A 160 2.44 16.75 -10.54
N TRP A 161 3.09 17.37 -9.56
CA TRP A 161 3.66 16.65 -8.43
C TRP A 161 3.56 17.43 -7.13
N LEU A 162 3.54 16.69 -6.02
CA LEU A 162 3.69 17.20 -4.66
C LEU A 162 4.96 16.58 -4.07
N SER A 163 5.82 17.41 -3.47
CA SER A 163 6.98 16.96 -2.70
C SER A 163 6.80 17.31 -1.23
N ILE A 164 7.15 16.37 -0.34
CA ILE A 164 7.10 16.51 1.11
C ILE A 164 8.51 16.26 1.67
N ALA A 165 9.11 17.26 2.30
CA ALA A 165 10.45 17.16 2.89
C ALA A 165 10.38 16.65 4.33
N LEU A 166 10.80 15.40 4.57
CA LEU A 166 10.68 14.73 5.87
C LEU A 166 11.64 15.29 6.95
N ARG A 167 12.65 16.09 6.56
CA ARG A 167 13.68 16.68 7.44
C ARG A 167 14.51 15.64 8.22
N GLY A 168 14.60 14.44 7.67
CA GLY A 168 15.44 13.33 8.10
C GLY A 168 15.44 12.29 6.98
N THR A 169 16.30 11.29 7.08
CA THR A 169 16.24 10.10 6.21
C THR A 169 15.51 9.01 6.96
N TYR A 170 14.58 8.34 6.29
CA TYR A 170 13.75 7.29 6.89
C TYR A 170 13.68 6.11 5.93
N GLN A 171 13.64 4.90 6.47
CA GLN A 171 13.12 3.73 5.78
C GLN A 171 11.59 3.82 5.79
N VAL A 172 11.03 4.28 4.67
CA VAL A 172 9.59 4.45 4.52
C VAL A 172 8.95 3.08 4.32
N LYS A 173 7.92 2.79 5.10
CA LYS A 173 7.17 1.52 5.06
C LYS A 173 5.84 1.68 4.33
N MET A 174 5.17 2.81 4.54
CA MET A 174 3.85 3.06 3.97
C MET A 174 3.62 4.55 3.75
N VAL A 175 2.98 4.88 2.63
CA VAL A 175 2.43 6.22 2.36
C VAL A 175 0.93 6.10 2.13
N LYS A 176 0.15 6.88 2.86
CA LYS A 176 -1.31 6.92 2.72
C LYS A 176 -1.70 8.26 2.13
N VAL A 177 -2.44 8.23 1.03
CA VAL A 177 -2.91 9.44 0.35
C VAL A 177 -4.43 9.49 0.39
N PHE A 178 -4.98 10.60 0.86
CA PHE A 178 -6.40 10.83 0.99
C PHE A 178 -6.91 11.65 -0.20
N ALA A 179 -7.94 11.11 -0.85
CA ALA A 179 -8.64 11.78 -1.93
C ALA A 179 -9.43 12.99 -1.42
N ARG A 180 -9.81 13.86 -2.35
CA ARG A 180 -10.75 14.94 -2.06
C ARG A 180 -12.10 14.37 -1.64
N SER A 181 -12.81 15.06 -0.77
CA SER A 181 -14.16 14.71 -0.31
C SER A 181 -15.27 15.34 -1.15
N ASP A 182 -14.93 16.19 -2.11
CA ASP A 182 -15.86 16.87 -3.00
C ASP A 182 -16.06 16.12 -4.34
N VAL A 183 -16.46 16.83 -5.39
CA VAL A 183 -16.79 16.25 -6.71
C VAL A 183 -15.57 15.93 -7.60
N PHE A 184 -14.34 16.15 -7.11
CA PHE A 184 -13.10 15.92 -7.89
C PHE A 184 -12.14 14.86 -7.30
N PRO A 185 -12.59 13.75 -6.70
CA PRO A 185 -11.69 12.76 -6.10
C PRO A 185 -10.77 12.09 -7.13
N ASN A 186 -11.20 12.03 -8.39
CA ASN A 186 -10.44 11.49 -9.52
C ASN A 186 -9.14 12.29 -9.82
N GLN A 187 -8.96 13.48 -9.24
CA GLN A 187 -7.68 14.19 -9.31
C GLN A 187 -6.55 13.46 -8.56
N LEU A 188 -6.86 12.42 -7.78
CA LEU A 188 -5.87 11.51 -7.20
C LEU A 188 -5.57 10.28 -8.08
N ASP A 189 -6.29 10.08 -9.19
CA ASP A 189 -6.06 8.93 -10.07
C ASP A 189 -4.75 9.06 -10.85
N ASN A 190 -4.23 7.92 -11.32
CA ASN A 190 -3.01 7.83 -12.12
C ASN A 190 -1.78 8.44 -11.43
N ILE A 191 -1.53 8.03 -10.20
CA ILE A 191 -0.37 8.50 -9.42
C ILE A 191 0.63 7.39 -9.13
N ARG A 192 1.87 7.80 -8.87
CA ARG A 192 2.90 7.01 -8.21
C ARG A 192 3.42 7.74 -6.99
N VAL A 193 3.87 6.97 -6.01
CA VAL A 193 4.56 7.47 -4.83
C VAL A 193 6.03 7.09 -4.91
N LEU A 194 6.91 8.09 -4.76
CA LEU A 194 8.35 7.91 -4.77
C LEU A 194 8.95 8.35 -3.44
N VAL A 195 9.91 7.57 -2.95
CA VAL A 195 10.77 7.91 -1.83
C VAL A 195 12.13 8.33 -2.41
N ASN A 196 12.53 9.57 -2.19
CA ASN A 196 13.73 10.15 -2.78
C ASN A 196 14.84 10.34 -1.72
N ASP A 197 16.03 9.80 -1.97
CA ASP A 197 17.23 9.93 -1.12
C ASP A 197 18.23 10.99 -1.63
N LYS A 198 17.74 11.94 -2.44
CA LYS A 198 18.50 12.94 -3.22
C LYS A 198 19.20 12.39 -4.47
N ARG A 199 19.59 11.11 -4.51
CA ARG A 199 20.30 10.51 -5.67
C ARG A 199 19.39 9.64 -6.52
N PHE A 200 18.50 8.90 -5.88
CA PHE A 200 17.63 7.92 -6.49
C PHE A 200 16.19 8.09 -6.03
N ASN A 201 15.27 7.60 -6.86
CA ASN A 201 13.85 7.49 -6.55
C ASN A 201 13.51 6.01 -6.36
N HIS A 202 13.05 5.66 -5.17
CA HIS A 202 12.52 4.34 -4.85
C HIS A 202 11.01 4.38 -4.99
N THR A 203 10.43 3.53 -5.84
CA THR A 203 8.97 3.44 -5.95
C THR A 203 8.40 2.81 -4.69
N CYS A 204 7.42 3.48 -4.08
CA CYS A 204 6.62 2.89 -3.02
C CYS A 204 5.36 2.29 -3.64
N GLY A 205 5.21 0.97 -3.52
CA GLY A 205 4.15 0.24 -4.19
C GLY A 205 4.31 0.24 -5.71
N GLY A 206 3.24 0.61 -6.41
CA GLY A 206 3.17 0.66 -7.87
C GLY A 206 2.39 1.87 -8.35
N GLN A 207 1.90 1.82 -9.59
CA GLN A 207 1.02 2.85 -10.11
C GLN A 207 -0.41 2.58 -9.66
N TYR A 208 -1.04 3.58 -9.05
CA TYR A 208 -2.45 3.56 -8.74
C TYR A 208 -3.24 4.19 -9.90
N PRO A 209 -4.11 3.42 -10.58
CA PRO A 209 -4.82 3.90 -11.76
C PRO A 209 -6.12 4.65 -11.44
N GLY A 210 -6.67 4.51 -10.23
CA GLY A 210 -8.05 4.88 -9.95
C GLY A 210 -9.05 3.76 -10.28
N PRO A 211 -10.36 4.05 -10.31
CA PRO A 211 -10.96 5.36 -10.03
C PRO A 211 -11.01 5.62 -8.53
N THR A 212 -10.87 6.88 -8.12
CA THR A 212 -10.99 7.31 -6.72
C THR A 212 -12.36 7.89 -6.46
N GLU A 213 -12.97 7.51 -5.33
CA GLU A 213 -14.25 8.07 -4.85
C GLU A 213 -14.02 9.13 -3.78
N ALA A 214 -15.06 9.91 -3.48
CA ALA A 214 -14.97 10.97 -2.48
C ALA A 214 -14.53 10.41 -1.12
N SER A 215 -13.50 11.01 -0.53
CA SER A 215 -12.90 10.59 0.75
C SER A 215 -12.26 9.19 0.76
N ASP A 216 -12.02 8.58 -0.41
CA ASP A 216 -11.19 7.39 -0.50
C ASP A 216 -9.79 7.69 0.07
N ALA A 217 -9.15 6.68 0.65
CA ALA A 217 -7.73 6.73 0.98
C ALA A 217 -7.02 5.53 0.37
N VAL A 218 -5.83 5.73 -0.17
CA VAL A 218 -5.02 4.69 -0.81
C VAL A 218 -3.72 4.52 -0.03
N LEU A 219 -3.45 3.29 0.39
CA LEU A 219 -2.18 2.87 0.99
C LEU A 219 -1.23 2.45 -0.11
N PHE A 220 -0.02 2.98 -0.11
CA PHE A 220 1.11 2.53 -0.92
C PHE A 220 2.12 1.87 0.02
N LEU A 221 2.46 0.61 -0.25
CA LEU A 221 3.31 -0.20 0.61
C LEU A 221 4.70 -0.28 0.00
N CYS A 222 5.69 0.27 0.70
CA CYS A 222 7.02 0.42 0.16
C CYS A 222 7.84 -0.86 0.36
N ALA A 223 8.62 -1.24 -0.64
CA ALA A 223 9.55 -2.36 -0.53
C ALA A 223 10.65 -2.08 0.49
N SER A 224 11.27 -3.15 1.02
CA SER A 224 12.48 -3.01 1.82
C SER A 224 13.54 -2.24 1.03
N GLY A 225 14.20 -1.28 1.69
CA GLY A 225 15.19 -0.41 1.05
C GLY A 225 14.65 0.88 0.44
N ALA A 226 13.33 1.14 0.50
CA ALA A 226 12.75 2.45 0.16
C ALA A 226 13.14 3.51 1.21
N ILE A 227 14.39 3.95 1.14
CA ILE A 227 15.00 4.88 2.10
C ILE A 227 15.07 6.26 1.44
N GLY A 228 14.70 7.31 2.16
CA GLY A 228 14.81 8.65 1.63
C GLY A 228 14.40 9.75 2.58
N SER A 229 14.57 10.99 2.12
CA SER A 229 14.29 12.21 2.90
C SER A 229 13.17 13.07 2.32
N LYS A 230 12.65 12.68 1.15
CA LYS A 230 11.51 13.32 0.52
C LYS A 230 10.53 12.27 0.00
N ILE A 231 9.25 12.56 0.13
CA ILE A 231 8.17 11.83 -0.57
C ILE A 231 7.73 12.66 -1.76
N ILE A 232 7.48 12.01 -2.89
CA ILE A 232 6.94 12.64 -4.09
C ILE A 232 5.67 11.89 -4.50
N ILE A 233 4.54 12.60 -4.59
CA ILE A 233 3.31 12.12 -5.22
C ILE A 233 3.31 12.69 -6.64
N LEU A 234 3.32 11.82 -7.64
CA LEU A 234 3.52 12.19 -9.04
C LEU A 234 2.37 11.66 -9.91
N LYS A 235 1.72 12.54 -10.67
CA LYS A 235 0.82 12.14 -11.75
C LYS A 235 1.60 11.51 -12.90
N THR A 236 1.08 10.42 -13.45
CA THR A 236 1.70 9.64 -14.54
C THR A 236 0.84 9.62 -15.81
N THR A 237 -0.08 10.57 -15.95
CA THR A 237 -0.87 10.76 -17.17
C THR A 237 -0.01 11.32 -18.30
N ALA A 238 -0.26 10.88 -19.54
CA ALA A 238 0.51 11.32 -20.71
C ALA A 238 0.27 12.79 -21.10
N GLY A 239 -0.88 13.34 -20.70
CA GLY A 239 -1.26 14.72 -20.95
C GLY A 239 -1.11 15.61 -19.72
N THR A 240 -1.72 16.78 -19.82
CA THR A 240 -1.87 17.71 -18.70
C THR A 240 -2.96 17.25 -17.73
N ASP A 241 -2.74 17.46 -16.44
CA ASP A 241 -3.65 17.03 -15.37
C ASP A 241 -3.53 17.96 -14.15
N ILE A 242 -4.42 17.80 -13.17
CA ILE A 242 -4.33 18.39 -11.84
C ILE A 242 -4.04 17.28 -10.83
N LEU A 243 -3.03 17.47 -9.99
CA LEU A 243 -2.89 16.70 -8.76
C LEU A 243 -3.68 17.41 -7.67
N GLY A 244 -4.71 16.76 -7.15
CA GLY A 244 -5.55 17.28 -6.07
C GLY A 244 -5.79 16.22 -5.01
N LEU A 245 -5.50 16.55 -3.75
CA LEU A 245 -5.61 15.62 -2.63
C LEU A 245 -5.90 16.36 -1.32
N CYS A 246 -6.40 15.60 -0.35
CA CYS A 246 -6.75 16.10 0.97
C CYS A 246 -5.56 16.05 1.92
N GLU A 247 -4.91 14.89 2.06
CA GLU A 247 -3.89 14.66 3.08
C GLU A 247 -2.93 13.55 2.63
N VAL A 248 -1.70 13.59 3.12
CA VAL A 248 -0.68 12.56 2.97
C VAL A 248 -0.11 12.21 4.34
N GLU A 249 -0.25 10.94 4.73
CA GLU A 249 0.42 10.39 5.91
C GLU A 249 1.59 9.50 5.47
N VAL A 250 2.72 9.62 6.16
CA VAL A 250 3.95 8.86 5.86
C VAL A 250 4.39 8.13 7.11
N TYR A 251 4.66 6.83 6.98
CA TYR A 251 5.04 5.97 8.08
C TYR A 251 6.30 5.18 7.74
N GLY A 252 7.21 5.12 8.70
CA GLY A 252 8.51 4.49 8.53
C GLY A 252 9.39 4.74 9.75
N THR A 253 10.56 4.14 9.74
CA THR A 253 11.54 4.25 10.83
C THR A 253 12.72 5.12 10.41
N PRO A 254 13.38 5.84 11.33
CA PRO A 254 14.67 6.49 11.07
C PRO A 254 15.72 5.52 10.50
#